data_AF-A0A840CQZ5-F1
#
_entry.id   AF-A0A840CQZ5-F1
#
_cell.length_a   1.000
_cell.length_b   1.000
_cell.length_c   1.000
_cell.angle_alpha   90.00
_cell.angle_beta   90.00
_cell.angle_gamma   90.00
#
_symmetry.space_group_name_H-M   'P 1'
#
loop_
_entity.id
_entity.type
_entity.pdbx_description
1 polymer ?
#
loop_
_entity_poly.entity_id
_entity_poly.type
_entity_poly.pdbx_seq_one_letter_code
_entity_poly.pdbx_strand_id
1 'polypeptide(L)'
;MKQQLRNKIRQFNKLSQAIKEIPQVADKVVSDNADILKSLNRDQMLLGRNTDGELFSPTYQQDPYFKTKDQADWYAGMKYRLEGEHRSFIWNPVYLYPEKPKNVPNLIVTGSFHDHMFITTGNGQYTIESTYVESKDIEKKYNNKVFGLAPKSKEYFWQEYLRKELLKHLGL
;
A
#
# COMPACT_ATOMS: atom_id res chain seq x y z
N MET A 1 48.64 -3.69 15.48
CA MET A 1 48.14 -2.45 14.82
C MET A 1 47.98 -2.54 13.29
N LYS A 2 49.04 -2.75 12.48
CA LYS A 2 48.91 -2.73 10.99
C LYS A 2 47.92 -3.75 10.40
N GLN A 3 47.78 -4.95 11.00
CA GLN A 3 46.83 -5.96 10.50
C GLN A 3 45.37 -5.61 10.82
N GLN A 4 45.10 -5.08 12.01
CA GLN A 4 43.77 -4.63 12.43
C GLN A 4 43.27 -3.49 11.55
N LEU A 5 44.15 -2.53 11.21
CA LEU A 5 43.81 -1.43 10.30
C LEU A 5 43.46 -1.94 8.89
N ARG A 6 44.24 -2.87 8.33
CA ARG A 6 43.96 -3.49 7.03
C ARG A 6 42.62 -4.23 7.02
N ASN A 7 42.28 -4.93 8.09
CA ASN A 7 40.99 -5.62 8.22
C ASN A 7 39.82 -4.63 8.24
N LYS A 8 39.95 -3.52 8.98
CA LYS A 8 38.93 -2.46 9.03
C LYS A 8 38.72 -1.80 7.66
N ILE A 9 39.79 -1.49 6.93
CA ILE A 9 39.69 -0.94 5.56
C ILE A 9 38.96 -1.92 4.63
N ARG A 10 39.29 -3.21 4.72
CA ARG A 10 38.60 -4.25 3.92
C ARG A 10 37.11 -4.33 4.25
N GLN A 11 36.75 -4.28 5.54
CA GLN A 11 35.34 -4.26 5.97
C GLN A 11 34.62 -3.01 5.45
N PHE A 12 35.24 -1.83 5.56
CA PHE A 12 34.69 -0.58 5.06
C PHE A 12 34.41 -0.64 3.55
N ASN A 13 35.37 -1.13 2.76
CA ASN A 13 35.20 -1.23 1.30
C ASN A 13 34.07 -2.20 0.92
N LYS A 14 33.93 -3.32 1.64
CA LYS A 14 32.82 -4.27 1.44
C LYS A 14 31.48 -3.61 1.74
N LEU A 15 31.36 -2.94 2.88
CA LEU A 15 30.13 -2.25 3.27
C LEU A 15 29.78 -1.12 2.28
N SER A 16 30.77 -0.34 1.85
CA SER A 16 30.58 0.72 0.85
C SER A 16 30.06 0.17 -0.47
N GLN A 17 30.54 -1.00 -0.90
CA GLN A 17 30.02 -1.67 -2.10
C GLN A 17 28.59 -2.17 -1.88
N ALA A 18 28.31 -2.84 -0.75
CA ALA A 18 26.97 -3.33 -0.41
C ALA A 18 25.93 -2.19 -0.35
N ILE A 19 26.30 -1.01 0.16
CA ILE A 19 25.42 0.17 0.17
C ILE A 19 24.99 0.59 -1.24
N LYS A 20 25.89 0.50 -2.24
CA LYS A 20 25.57 0.86 -3.63
C LYS A 20 24.55 -0.08 -4.27
N GLU A 21 24.41 -1.28 -3.71
CA GLU A 21 23.52 -2.34 -4.20
C GLU A 21 22.14 -2.32 -3.51
N ILE A 22 21.94 -1.43 -2.53
CA ILE A 22 20.66 -1.28 -1.80
C ILE A 22 19.47 -1.08 -2.76
N PRO A 23 19.53 -0.22 -3.79
CA PRO A 23 18.40 -0.04 -4.70
C PRO A 23 17.98 -1.35 -5.39
N GLN A 24 18.94 -2.16 -5.85
CA GLN A 24 18.68 -3.43 -6.51
C GLN A 24 18.10 -4.47 -5.55
N VAL A 25 18.58 -4.48 -4.30
CA VAL A 25 18.02 -5.34 -3.25
C VAL A 25 16.59 -4.92 -2.94
N ALA A 26 16.32 -3.61 -2.83
CA ALA A 26 14.98 -3.09 -2.58
C ALA A 26 14.02 -3.42 -3.74
N ASP A 27 14.45 -3.22 -5.00
CA ASP A 27 13.69 -3.58 -6.19
C ASP A 27 13.35 -5.08 -6.21
N LYS A 28 14.31 -5.93 -5.83
CA LYS A 28 14.07 -7.38 -5.72
C LYS A 28 13.02 -7.70 -4.66
N VAL A 29 13.16 -7.13 -3.45
CA VAL A 29 12.20 -7.37 -2.35
C VAL A 29 10.80 -6.91 -2.73
N VAL A 30 10.67 -5.75 -3.37
CA VAL A 30 9.38 -5.24 -3.87
C VAL A 30 8.79 -6.21 -4.90
N SER A 31 9.58 -6.63 -5.90
CA SER A 31 9.14 -7.53 -6.95
C SER A 31 8.68 -8.88 -6.40
N ASP A 32 9.50 -9.50 -5.53
CA ASP A 32 9.20 -10.79 -4.90
C ASP A 32 7.94 -10.73 -4.00
N ASN A 33 7.59 -9.55 -3.47
CA ASN A 33 6.50 -9.36 -2.53
C ASN A 33 5.39 -8.44 -3.07
N ALA A 34 5.25 -8.35 -4.39
CA ALA A 34 4.30 -7.44 -5.03
C ALA A 34 2.84 -7.72 -4.61
N ASP A 35 2.48 -8.99 -4.41
CA ASP A 35 1.13 -9.36 -3.94
C ASP A 35 0.83 -8.86 -2.52
N ILE A 36 1.84 -8.84 -1.65
CA ILE A 36 1.71 -8.29 -0.29
C ILE A 36 1.46 -6.77 -0.35
N LEU A 37 2.24 -6.04 -1.17
CA LEU A 37 2.06 -4.60 -1.36
C LEU A 37 0.67 -4.26 -1.93
N LYS A 38 0.21 -5.01 -2.94
CA LYS A 38 -1.16 -4.87 -3.47
C LYS A 38 -2.20 -5.16 -2.41
N SER A 39 -2.03 -6.23 -1.62
CA SER A 39 -2.95 -6.56 -0.51
C SER A 39 -3.02 -5.43 0.50
N LEU A 40 -1.88 -4.90 0.96
CA LEU A 40 -1.84 -3.82 1.94
C LEU A 40 -2.56 -2.55 1.44
N ASN A 41 -2.40 -2.22 0.14
CA ASN A 41 -3.11 -1.10 -0.47
C ASN A 41 -4.62 -1.38 -0.63
N ARG A 42 -5.02 -2.61 -0.97
CA ARG A 42 -6.44 -3.01 -1.01
C ARG A 42 -7.08 -2.98 0.38
N ASP A 43 -6.40 -3.53 1.39
CA ASP A 43 -6.90 -3.62 2.76
C ASP A 43 -7.12 -2.23 3.38
N GLN A 44 -6.18 -1.30 3.19
CA GLN A 44 -6.39 0.09 3.65
C GLN A 44 -7.57 0.75 2.91
N MET A 45 -7.76 0.50 1.60
CA MET A 45 -8.91 1.03 0.85
C MET A 45 -10.22 0.46 1.38
N LEU A 46 -10.27 -0.85 1.66
CA LEU A 46 -11.43 -1.52 2.26
C LEU A 46 -11.80 -0.89 3.60
N LEU A 47 -10.79 -0.54 4.40
CA LEU A 47 -10.91 0.19 5.66
C LEU A 47 -11.06 1.70 5.47
N GLY A 48 -11.37 2.14 4.24
CA GLY A 48 -11.71 3.50 3.86
C GLY A 48 -10.57 4.48 4.00
N ARG A 49 -9.32 4.04 3.83
CA ARG A 49 -8.11 4.85 4.02
C ARG A 49 -7.41 5.18 2.71
N ASN A 50 -6.97 6.44 2.61
CA ASN A 50 -6.08 6.92 1.57
C ASN A 50 -4.60 6.60 1.90
N THR A 51 -3.67 7.00 1.03
CA THR A 51 -2.21 6.81 1.20
C THR A 51 -1.58 7.57 2.37
N ASP A 52 -2.30 8.48 3.02
CA ASP A 52 -1.88 9.15 4.25
C ASP A 52 -2.43 8.46 5.50
N GLY A 53 -3.31 7.46 5.34
CA GLY A 53 -4.00 6.79 6.45
C GLY A 53 -5.24 7.53 6.94
N GLU A 54 -5.66 8.59 6.26
CA GLU A 54 -6.86 9.36 6.55
C GLU A 54 -8.09 8.68 5.93
N LEU A 55 -9.28 8.97 6.45
CA LEU A 55 -10.52 8.49 5.82
C LEU A 55 -10.70 9.11 4.44
N PHE A 56 -11.21 8.33 3.49
CA PHE A 56 -11.58 8.87 2.18
C PHE A 56 -12.62 9.98 2.32
N SER A 57 -12.36 11.05 1.57
CA SER A 57 -13.24 12.20 1.41
C SER A 57 -13.35 12.54 -0.09
N PRO A 58 -14.54 12.87 -0.61
CA PRO A 58 -15.80 13.04 0.13
C PRO A 58 -16.37 11.71 0.66
N THR A 59 -17.12 11.78 1.76
CA THR A 59 -18.00 10.68 2.19
C THR A 59 -19.21 10.55 1.25
N TYR A 60 -19.98 9.45 1.31
CA TYR A 60 -21.14 9.30 0.42
C TYR A 60 -22.14 10.46 0.57
N GLN A 61 -22.41 10.91 1.79
CA GLN A 61 -23.30 12.06 2.04
C GLN A 61 -22.73 13.42 1.57
N GLN A 62 -21.42 13.52 1.37
CA GLN A 62 -20.75 14.75 0.92
C GLN A 62 -20.44 14.73 -0.58
N ASP A 63 -20.70 13.62 -1.24
CA ASP A 63 -20.33 13.40 -2.63
C ASP A 63 -21.38 14.00 -3.58
N PRO A 64 -21.01 14.97 -4.44
CA PRO A 64 -21.95 15.66 -5.34
C PRO A 64 -22.56 14.74 -6.41
N TYR A 65 -22.07 13.50 -6.53
CA TYR A 65 -22.72 12.46 -7.31
C TYR A 65 -24.16 12.20 -6.83
N PHE A 66 -24.39 12.10 -5.52
CA PHE A 66 -25.72 11.87 -4.96
C PHE A 66 -26.50 13.17 -4.89
N LYS A 67 -27.74 13.15 -5.39
CA LYS A 67 -28.58 14.36 -5.45
C LYS A 67 -29.38 14.56 -4.17
N THR A 68 -29.61 13.49 -3.41
CA THR A 68 -30.29 13.55 -2.12
C THR A 68 -29.53 12.74 -1.08
N LYS A 69 -29.74 13.10 0.19
CA LYS A 69 -29.19 12.36 1.34
C LYS A 69 -29.67 10.91 1.37
N ASP A 70 -30.95 10.67 1.03
CA ASP A 70 -31.53 9.33 1.03
C ASP A 70 -30.86 8.41 0.00
N GLN A 71 -30.50 8.94 -1.18
CA GLN A 71 -29.74 8.20 -2.19
C GLN A 71 -28.35 7.81 -1.65
N ALA A 72 -27.65 8.76 -1.02
CA ALA A 72 -26.34 8.52 -0.43
C ALA A 72 -26.41 7.48 0.70
N ASP A 73 -27.40 7.57 1.59
CA ASP A 73 -27.58 6.65 2.72
C ASP A 73 -27.93 5.23 2.26
N TRP A 74 -28.80 5.12 1.25
CA TRP A 74 -29.13 3.84 0.63
C TRP A 74 -27.88 3.20 0.01
N TYR A 75 -27.09 3.98 -0.74
CA TYR A 75 -25.87 3.50 -1.38
C TYR A 75 -24.80 3.08 -0.36
N ALA A 76 -24.60 3.89 0.68
CA ALA A 76 -23.71 3.55 1.80
C ALA A 76 -24.16 2.25 2.49
N GLY A 77 -25.47 2.06 2.65
CA GLY A 77 -26.08 0.83 3.15
C GLY A 77 -25.78 -0.38 2.28
N MET A 78 -25.99 -0.27 0.97
CA MET A 78 -25.67 -1.33 0.01
C MET A 78 -24.17 -1.69 0.07
N LYS A 79 -23.27 -0.70 0.04
CA LYS A 79 -21.82 -0.93 0.08
C LYS A 79 -21.36 -1.57 1.40
N TYR A 80 -21.94 -1.18 2.53
CA TYR A 80 -21.65 -1.77 3.83
C TYR A 80 -22.07 -3.25 3.92
N ARG A 81 -23.17 -3.64 3.26
CA ARG A 81 -23.59 -5.06 3.21
C ARG A 81 -22.59 -5.91 2.41
N LEU A 82 -22.13 -5.37 1.28
CA LEU A 82 -21.10 -6.02 0.45
C LEU A 82 -19.75 -6.09 1.18
N GLU A 83 -19.45 -5.18 2.10
CA GLU A 83 -18.20 -5.19 2.87
C GLU A 83 -18.00 -6.50 3.65
N GLY A 84 -19.08 -7.14 4.13
CA GLY A 84 -18.99 -8.44 4.81
C GLY A 84 -18.41 -9.55 3.92
N GLU A 85 -18.86 -9.61 2.67
CA GLU A 85 -18.33 -10.55 1.66
C GLU A 85 -16.88 -10.20 1.29
N HIS A 86 -16.52 -8.92 1.32
CA HIS A 86 -15.16 -8.48 1.00
C HIS A 86 -14.18 -8.68 2.18
N ARG A 87 -14.66 -8.64 3.44
CA ARG A 87 -13.84 -8.92 4.63
C ARG A 87 -13.31 -10.36 4.63
N SER A 88 -14.02 -11.31 4.04
CA SER A 88 -13.49 -12.68 3.85
C SER A 88 -12.31 -12.77 2.87
N PHE A 89 -11.98 -11.69 2.16
CA PHE A 89 -10.81 -11.58 1.29
C PHE A 89 -9.68 -10.72 1.88
N ILE A 90 -9.74 -10.34 3.16
CA ILE A 90 -8.58 -9.69 3.81
C ILE A 90 -7.47 -10.75 3.94
N TRP A 91 -6.40 -10.57 3.16
CA TRP A 91 -5.28 -11.51 3.09
C TRP A 91 -4.28 -11.33 4.24
N ASN A 92 -4.25 -10.15 4.87
CA ASN A 92 -3.35 -9.86 5.98
C ASN A 92 -4.11 -9.71 7.31
N PRO A 93 -3.98 -10.66 8.27
CA PRO A 93 -4.71 -10.65 9.55
C PRO A 93 -4.21 -9.59 10.54
N VAL A 94 -3.42 -8.61 10.09
CA VAL A 94 -2.70 -7.67 10.96
C VAL A 94 -3.61 -6.51 11.42
N TYR A 95 -4.78 -6.30 10.79
CA TYR A 95 -5.76 -5.25 11.15
C TYR A 95 -5.11 -3.90 11.47
N LEU A 96 -4.29 -3.39 10.55
CA LEU A 96 -3.45 -2.20 10.79
C LEU A 96 -4.28 -0.93 11.07
N TYR A 97 -5.49 -0.84 10.52
CA TYR A 97 -6.38 0.31 10.65
C TYR A 97 -7.72 -0.10 11.27
N PRO A 98 -8.38 0.81 12.02
CA PRO A 98 -9.70 0.55 12.56
C PRO A 98 -10.75 0.56 11.45
N GLU A 99 -11.85 -0.14 11.70
CA GLU A 99 -13.05 -0.15 10.86
C GLU A 99 -13.50 1.26 10.51
N LYS A 100 -13.93 1.43 9.25
CA LYS A 100 -14.41 2.73 8.77
C LYS A 100 -15.86 2.97 9.19
N PRO A 101 -16.27 4.24 9.34
CA PRO A 101 -17.69 4.59 9.38
C PRO A 101 -18.43 4.12 8.12
N LYS A 102 -19.71 3.76 8.27
CA LYS A 102 -20.58 3.32 7.16
C LYS A 102 -20.61 4.30 5.98
N ASN A 103 -20.58 5.60 6.27
CA ASN A 103 -20.65 6.67 5.28
C ASN A 103 -19.34 6.90 4.51
N VAL A 104 -18.23 6.26 4.91
CA VAL A 104 -16.94 6.39 4.23
C VAL A 104 -16.83 5.36 3.09
N PRO A 105 -16.39 5.77 1.90
CA PRO A 105 -16.12 4.86 0.78
C PRO A 105 -15.07 3.79 1.12
N ASN A 106 -15.22 2.58 0.58
CA ASN A 106 -14.23 1.50 0.62
C ASN A 106 -13.60 1.18 -0.75
N LEU A 107 -13.96 1.95 -1.78
CA LEU A 107 -13.53 1.74 -3.18
C LEU A 107 -13.75 0.33 -3.73
N ILE A 108 -14.72 -0.38 -3.16
CA ILE A 108 -15.18 -1.68 -3.67
C ILE A 108 -15.95 -1.43 -4.97
N VAL A 109 -15.23 -1.51 -6.09
CA VAL A 109 -15.80 -1.53 -7.43
C VAL A 109 -15.69 -2.96 -7.93
N THR A 110 -16.62 -3.82 -7.49
CA THR A 110 -16.87 -5.18 -8.04
C THR A 110 -15.62 -5.90 -8.54
N GLY A 111 -14.64 -6.19 -7.67
CA GLY A 111 -13.39 -6.91 -8.01
C GLY A 111 -12.46 -6.15 -8.98
N SER A 112 -12.95 -5.82 -10.17
CA SER A 112 -12.24 -5.24 -11.32
C SER A 112 -11.28 -4.11 -10.97
N PHE A 113 -11.65 -3.13 -10.15
CA PHE A 113 -10.71 -2.05 -9.82
C PHE A 113 -9.47 -2.56 -9.07
N HIS A 114 -9.70 -3.45 -8.10
CA HIS A 114 -8.63 -4.05 -7.30
C HIS A 114 -7.88 -5.13 -8.09
N ASP A 115 -8.55 -5.92 -8.91
CA ASP A 115 -7.99 -7.04 -9.67
C ASP A 115 -7.00 -6.59 -10.75
N HIS A 116 -7.20 -5.38 -11.28
CA HIS A 116 -6.35 -4.79 -12.31
C HIS A 116 -5.16 -3.99 -11.74
N MET A 117 -4.93 -4.07 -10.42
CA MET A 117 -3.78 -3.43 -9.79
C MET A 117 -2.47 -4.13 -10.12
N PHE A 118 -1.44 -3.35 -10.44
CA PHE A 118 -0.09 -3.84 -10.70
C PHE A 118 0.96 -2.97 -10.02
N ILE A 119 2.18 -3.50 -9.94
CA ILE A 119 3.33 -2.81 -9.37
C ILE A 119 4.41 -2.70 -10.43
N THR A 120 5.01 -1.52 -10.55
CA THR A 120 6.28 -1.35 -11.26
C THR A 120 7.36 -0.98 -10.24
N THR A 121 8.59 -1.42 -10.47
CA THR A 121 9.73 -1.14 -9.59
C THR A 121 10.95 -0.73 -10.42
N GLY A 122 11.80 0.11 -9.83
CA GLY A 122 13.07 0.50 -10.42
C GLY A 122 13.75 1.60 -9.62
N ASN A 123 15.08 1.54 -9.56
CA ASN A 123 15.92 2.51 -8.86
C ASN A 123 15.59 2.62 -7.35
N GLY A 124 15.19 1.50 -6.73
CA GLY A 124 14.79 1.47 -5.33
C GLY A 124 13.46 2.16 -5.04
N GLN A 125 12.64 2.38 -6.08
CA GLN A 125 11.30 2.95 -5.98
C GLN A 125 10.29 2.00 -6.61
N TYR A 126 9.04 2.13 -6.20
CA TYR A 126 7.94 1.41 -6.82
C TYR A 126 6.71 2.30 -6.95
N THR A 127 5.86 1.96 -7.92
CA THR A 127 4.53 2.53 -8.07
C THR A 127 3.49 1.43 -7.96
N ILE A 128 2.32 1.77 -7.43
CA ILE A 128 1.11 0.95 -7.53
C ILE A 128 0.20 1.68 -8.49
N GLU A 129 -0.37 0.97 -9.45
CA GLU A 129 -1.26 1.52 -10.47
C GLU A 129 -2.39 0.52 -10.78
N SER A 130 -3.36 0.90 -11.60
CA SER A 130 -4.42 0.01 -12.09
C SER A 130 -4.73 0.25 -13.55
N THR A 131 -4.88 -0.83 -14.32
CA THR A 131 -5.32 -0.77 -15.73
C THR A 131 -6.85 -0.66 -15.89
N TYR A 132 -7.60 -0.60 -14.78
CA TYR A 132 -9.05 -0.40 -14.82
C TYR A 132 -9.42 0.93 -15.49
N VAL A 133 -10.41 0.90 -16.37
CA VAL A 133 -10.75 2.04 -17.24
C VAL A 133 -11.10 3.33 -16.47
N GLU A 134 -11.73 3.21 -15.30
CA GLU A 134 -12.12 4.36 -14.47
C GLU A 134 -11.08 4.71 -13.38
N SER A 135 -9.90 4.08 -13.37
CA SER A 135 -8.90 4.27 -12.31
C SER A 135 -8.48 5.73 -12.15
N LYS A 136 -8.34 6.47 -13.26
CA LYS A 136 -7.98 7.89 -13.27
C LYS A 136 -9.05 8.78 -12.64
N ASP A 137 -10.33 8.48 -12.88
CA ASP A 137 -11.42 9.26 -12.31
C ASP A 137 -11.56 9.01 -10.80
N ILE A 138 -11.33 7.76 -10.38
CA ILE A 138 -11.24 7.38 -8.96
C ILE A 138 -10.08 8.12 -8.29
N GLU A 139 -8.87 8.03 -8.82
CA GLU A 139 -7.69 8.74 -8.31
C GLU A 139 -7.96 10.25 -8.19
N LYS A 140 -8.47 10.88 -9.25
CA LYS A 140 -8.80 12.31 -9.26
C LYS A 140 -9.81 12.69 -8.18
N LYS A 141 -10.86 11.88 -7.99
CA LYS A 141 -11.88 12.10 -6.96
C LYS A 141 -11.30 12.10 -5.55
N TYR A 142 -10.29 11.26 -5.30
CA TYR A 142 -9.65 11.12 -3.98
C TYR A 142 -8.24 11.75 -3.95
N ASN A 143 -8.03 12.82 -4.71
CA ASN A 143 -6.82 13.65 -4.70
C ASN A 143 -5.51 12.89 -5.02
N ASN A 144 -5.58 11.86 -5.86
CA ASN A 144 -4.48 10.96 -6.22
C ASN A 144 -3.84 10.28 -4.99
N LYS A 145 -4.68 9.92 -4.01
CA LYS A 145 -4.27 9.25 -2.77
C LYS A 145 -4.89 7.86 -2.62
N VAL A 146 -5.23 7.18 -3.72
CA VAL A 146 -5.74 5.80 -3.67
C VAL A 146 -4.58 4.81 -3.76
N PHE A 147 -3.68 4.99 -4.72
CA PHE A 147 -2.57 4.05 -4.92
C PHE A 147 -1.33 4.36 -4.08
N GLY A 148 -0.91 3.37 -3.29
CA GLY A 148 0.27 3.43 -2.44
C GLY A 148 -0.02 3.03 -1.00
N LEU A 149 1.03 2.90 -0.19
CA LEU A 149 0.88 2.46 1.19
C LEU A 149 0.69 3.62 2.16
N ALA A 150 -0.32 3.48 3.02
CA ALA A 150 -0.52 4.30 4.19
C ALA A 150 0.58 4.05 5.26
N PRO A 151 0.83 4.98 6.20
CA PRO A 151 1.99 4.93 7.09
C PRO A 151 2.21 3.60 7.83
N LYS A 152 1.16 3.02 8.42
CA LYS A 152 1.28 1.72 9.12
C LYS A 152 1.55 0.55 8.17
N SER A 153 1.05 0.61 6.94
CA SER A 153 1.32 -0.39 5.91
C SER A 153 2.76 -0.30 5.43
N LYS A 154 3.30 0.92 5.28
CA LYS A 154 4.72 1.16 4.99
C LYS A 154 5.61 0.61 6.10
N GLU A 155 5.26 0.89 7.36
CA GLU A 155 5.99 0.38 8.52
C GLU A 155 5.98 -1.14 8.58
N TYR A 156 4.81 -1.77 8.40
CA TYR A 156 4.70 -3.23 8.35
C TYR A 156 5.58 -3.83 7.24
N PHE A 157 5.49 -3.32 6.01
CA PHE A 157 6.31 -3.82 4.91
C PHE A 157 7.81 -3.63 5.16
N TRP A 158 8.18 -2.48 5.74
CA TRP A 158 9.55 -2.20 6.15
C TRP A 158 10.06 -3.23 7.16
N GLN A 159 9.33 -3.44 8.27
CA GLN A 159 9.79 -4.32 9.34
C GLN A 159 9.83 -5.78 8.90
N GLU A 160 8.80 -6.23 8.18
CA GLU A 160 8.62 -7.65 7.92
C GLU A 160 9.38 -8.16 6.70
N TYR A 161 9.65 -7.30 5.72
CA TYR A 161 10.22 -7.70 4.43
C TYR A 161 11.50 -6.94 4.11
N LEU A 162 11.45 -5.61 4.02
CA LEU A 162 12.56 -4.83 3.48
C LEU A 162 13.77 -4.76 4.42
N ARG A 163 13.54 -4.45 5.70
CA ARG A 163 14.61 -4.27 6.69
C ARG A 163 15.44 -5.53 6.87
N LYS A 164 14.78 -6.70 6.93
CA LYS A 164 15.45 -7.99 7.16
C LYS A 164 16.42 -8.33 6.04
N GLU A 165 16.00 -8.16 4.79
CA GLU A 165 16.87 -8.43 3.63
C GLU A 165 17.98 -7.38 3.48
N LEU A 166 17.72 -6.11 3.78
CA LEU A 166 18.76 -5.09 3.78
C LEU A 166 19.84 -5.35 4.83
N LEU A 167 19.47 -5.70 6.06
CA LEU A 167 20.44 -6.02 7.11
C LEU A 167 21.29 -7.24 6.74
N LYS A 168 20.65 -8.30 6.24
CA LYS A 168 21.33 -9.49 5.73
C LYS A 168 22.32 -9.16 4.60
N HIS A 169 21.91 -8.31 3.65
CA HIS A 169 22.79 -7.85 2.56
C HIS A 169 23.99 -7.04 3.06
N LEU A 170 23.77 -6.19 4.06
CA LEU A 170 24.82 -5.37 4.67
C LEU A 170 25.71 -6.17 5.65
N GLY A 171 25.32 -7.40 6.01
CA GLY A 171 26.00 -8.21 7.02
C GLY A 171 25.85 -7.65 8.44
N LEU A 172 24.69 -7.07 8.74
CA LEU A 172 24.33 -6.43 10.01
C LEU A 172 23.27 -7.21 10.78
#